data_AF-A0A7J6PZU2-F1
#
_entry.id   AF-A0A7J6PZU2-F1
#
_cell.length_a   1.000
_cell.length_b   1.000
_cell.length_c   1.000
_cell.angle_alpha   90.00
_cell.angle_beta   90.00
_cell.angle_gamma   90.00
#
_symmetry.space_group_name_H-M   'P 1'
#
loop_
_entity.id
_entity.type
_entity.pdbx_description
1 polymer ?
#
loop_
_entity_poly.entity_id
_entity_poly.type
_entity_poly.pdbx_seq_one_letter_code
_entity_poly.pdbx_strand_id
1 'polypeptide(L)'
;GANSIPSPAAPSSLASKSKILERCEYVFDQLLPQADEELSNHLHNSAKVAPSLFLMRWIRLLFAREMHVVEVLRLWDMIFADSYLHWTATEEMSLPLVNYMAVSMILQVRGTLMSGDNTACLQRLMRYPPVDHVEPLVGRALRLRDGEKALRPRIVSEADGGADSSVREVIEKKKAVEASENEPIQSSATDATRDRPAGEPLQRQPQMDPLRGDHSSLSSLFGTV
;
A
#
# COMPACT_ATOMS: atom_id res chain seq x y z
N GLY A 1 9.66 -73.95 -9.34
CA GLY A 1 10.00 -72.52 -9.26
C GLY A 1 8.95 -71.75 -10.01
N ALA A 2 8.16 -70.93 -9.32
CA ALA A 2 7.12 -70.09 -9.92
C ALA A 2 7.61 -68.64 -9.86
N ASN A 3 7.91 -68.05 -11.02
CA ASN A 3 8.27 -66.64 -11.13
C ASN A 3 6.98 -65.83 -11.33
N SER A 4 6.53 -65.18 -10.26
CA SER A 4 5.45 -64.19 -10.28
C SER A 4 6.00 -62.84 -10.76
N ILE A 5 5.50 -62.36 -11.90
CA ILE A 5 5.78 -61.03 -12.43
C ILE A 5 5.05 -59.99 -11.57
N PRO A 6 5.71 -58.93 -11.04
CA PRO A 6 5.00 -57.87 -10.34
C PRO A 6 4.29 -56.96 -11.35
N SER A 7 3.00 -56.72 -11.12
CA SER A 7 2.15 -55.76 -11.83
C SER A 7 2.71 -54.34 -11.75
N PRO A 8 2.68 -53.52 -12.82
CA PRO A 8 3.08 -52.12 -12.74
C PRO A 8 2.10 -51.34 -11.87
N ALA A 9 2.65 -50.63 -10.89
CA ALA A 9 1.95 -49.79 -9.94
C ALA A 9 1.06 -48.74 -10.62
N ALA A 10 -0.04 -48.43 -9.94
CA ALA A 10 -1.00 -47.36 -10.25
C ALA A 10 -0.32 -46.01 -10.55
N PRO A 11 -0.96 -45.14 -11.37
CA PRO A 11 -0.41 -43.83 -11.70
C PRO A 11 -0.13 -43.03 -10.42
N SER A 12 1.14 -42.73 -10.23
CA SER A 12 1.68 -41.92 -9.17
C SER A 12 1.07 -40.52 -9.17
N SER A 13 0.44 -40.17 -8.04
CA SER A 13 0.43 -38.84 -7.43
C SER A 13 -0.15 -37.68 -8.27
N LEU A 14 -1.31 -37.15 -7.85
CA LEU A 14 -1.57 -35.71 -8.01
C LEU A 14 -0.42 -34.98 -7.31
N ALA A 15 0.64 -34.67 -8.06
CA ALA A 15 1.73 -33.85 -7.54
C ALA A 15 1.11 -32.52 -7.09
N SER A 16 1.25 -32.19 -5.80
CA SER A 16 0.78 -30.92 -5.25
C SER A 16 1.33 -29.79 -6.10
N LYS A 17 0.44 -29.06 -6.78
CA LYS A 17 0.82 -27.96 -7.65
C LYS A 17 1.58 -26.92 -6.83
N SER A 18 2.63 -26.34 -7.41
CA SER A 18 3.44 -25.37 -6.66
C SER A 18 2.60 -24.13 -6.34
N LYS A 19 2.61 -23.63 -5.09
CA LYS A 19 1.84 -22.42 -4.67
C LYS A 19 2.05 -21.21 -5.57
N ILE A 20 3.26 -21.06 -6.12
CA ILE A 20 3.56 -19.97 -7.07
C ILE A 20 2.84 -20.14 -8.41
N LEU A 21 2.67 -21.37 -8.87
CA LEU A 21 1.96 -21.69 -10.10
C LEU A 21 0.45 -21.46 -9.91
N GLU A 22 -0.10 -21.92 -8.78
CA GLU A 22 -1.48 -21.63 -8.38
C GLU A 22 -1.74 -20.12 -8.34
N ARG A 23 -0.77 -19.35 -7.81
CA ARG A 23 -0.87 -17.89 -7.78
C ARG A 23 -0.81 -17.26 -9.19
N CYS A 24 0.01 -17.79 -10.09
CA CYS A 24 0.04 -17.32 -11.48
C CYS A 24 -1.30 -17.55 -12.19
N GLU A 25 -1.89 -18.72 -11.98
CA GLU A 25 -3.20 -19.09 -12.51
C GLU A 25 -4.31 -18.24 -11.89
N TYR A 26 -4.28 -18.01 -10.59
CA TYR A 26 -5.21 -17.09 -9.94
C TYR A 26 -5.18 -15.68 -10.56
N VAL A 27 -3.98 -15.12 -10.78
CA VAL A 27 -3.84 -13.80 -11.41
C VAL A 27 -4.40 -13.79 -12.83
N PHE A 28 -4.11 -14.83 -13.62
CA PHE A 28 -4.43 -14.87 -15.04
C PHE A 28 -5.87 -15.31 -15.33
N ASP A 29 -6.37 -16.30 -14.59
CA ASP A 29 -7.65 -16.95 -14.84
C ASP A 29 -8.79 -16.30 -14.04
N GLN A 30 -8.48 -15.65 -12.90
CA GLN A 30 -9.50 -15.06 -12.02
C GLN A 30 -9.47 -13.53 -12.02
N LEU A 31 -8.29 -12.90 -11.86
CA LEU A 31 -8.21 -11.44 -11.74
C LEU A 31 -8.23 -10.71 -13.08
N LEU A 32 -7.57 -11.26 -14.10
CA LEU A 32 -7.53 -10.62 -15.42
C LEU A 32 -8.92 -10.51 -16.09
N PRO A 33 -9.80 -11.52 -16.10
CA PRO A 33 -11.14 -11.37 -16.66
C PRO A 33 -12.00 -10.32 -15.94
N GLN A 34 -11.82 -10.15 -14.62
CA GLN A 34 -12.51 -9.12 -13.86
C GLN A 34 -12.07 -7.70 -14.25
N ALA A 35 -10.84 -7.56 -14.72
CA ALA A 35 -10.28 -6.29 -15.14
C ALA A 35 -10.55 -5.99 -16.62
N ASP A 36 -10.45 -7.00 -17.49
CA ASP A 36 -10.64 -6.91 -18.94
C ASP A 36 -10.96 -8.30 -19.54
N GLU A 37 -12.25 -8.57 -19.71
CA GLU A 37 -12.75 -9.85 -20.23
C GLU A 37 -12.29 -10.10 -21.67
N GLU A 38 -12.29 -9.06 -22.52
CA GLU A 38 -11.92 -9.17 -23.94
C GLU A 38 -10.45 -9.58 -24.08
N LEU A 39 -9.56 -8.91 -23.35
CA LEU A 39 -8.13 -9.24 -23.34
C LEU A 39 -7.89 -10.64 -22.78
N SER A 40 -8.58 -11.01 -21.70
CA SER A 40 -8.46 -12.34 -21.11
C SER A 40 -8.85 -13.42 -22.12
N ASN A 41 -9.99 -13.25 -22.80
CA ASN A 41 -10.47 -14.19 -23.80
C ASN A 41 -9.49 -14.33 -24.97
N HIS A 42 -8.90 -13.23 -25.44
CA HIS A 42 -7.87 -13.28 -26.48
C HIS A 42 -6.63 -14.06 -26.03
N LEU A 43 -6.13 -13.79 -24.83
CA LEU A 43 -4.93 -14.45 -24.31
C LEU A 43 -5.13 -15.95 -24.05
N HIS A 44 -6.33 -16.35 -23.60
CA HIS A 44 -6.68 -17.76 -23.38
C HIS A 44 -6.97 -18.51 -24.67
N ASN A 45 -7.86 -17.99 -25.52
CA ASN A 45 -8.44 -18.76 -26.62
C ASN A 45 -7.64 -18.62 -27.91
N SER A 46 -7.29 -17.38 -28.28
CA SER A 46 -6.60 -17.07 -29.53
C SER A 46 -5.10 -17.31 -29.38
N ALA A 47 -4.51 -16.68 -28.36
CA ALA A 47 -3.08 -16.70 -28.14
C ALA A 47 -2.63 -17.92 -27.32
N LYS A 48 -3.50 -18.56 -26.52
CA LYS A 48 -3.14 -19.74 -25.68
C LYS A 48 -1.86 -19.53 -24.86
N VAL A 49 -1.71 -18.35 -24.26
CA VAL A 49 -0.53 -18.00 -23.48
C VAL A 49 -0.57 -18.72 -22.14
N ALA A 50 0.48 -19.48 -21.82
CA ALA A 50 0.62 -20.08 -20.50
C ALA A 50 1.12 -19.03 -19.49
N PRO A 51 0.36 -18.71 -18.42
CA PRO A 51 0.70 -17.64 -17.48
C PRO A 51 2.05 -17.84 -16.79
N SER A 52 2.39 -19.10 -16.50
CA SER A 52 3.62 -19.50 -15.83
C SER A 52 4.90 -19.09 -16.58
N LEU A 53 4.84 -18.88 -17.90
CA LEU A 53 6.01 -18.51 -18.69
C LEU A 53 6.56 -17.12 -18.33
N PHE A 54 5.67 -16.17 -18.02
CA PHE A 54 6.07 -14.79 -17.71
C PHE A 54 5.74 -14.39 -16.27
N LEU A 55 4.55 -14.73 -15.76
CA LEU A 55 4.11 -14.32 -14.41
C LEU A 55 4.97 -14.91 -13.31
N MET A 56 5.42 -16.16 -13.46
CA MET A 56 6.25 -16.79 -12.44
C MET A 56 7.53 -15.98 -12.20
N ARG A 57 8.17 -15.50 -13.29
CA ARG A 57 9.36 -14.64 -13.20
C ARG A 57 9.03 -13.32 -12.53
N TRP A 58 7.95 -12.66 -12.93
CA TRP A 58 7.55 -11.37 -12.39
C TRP A 58 7.27 -11.44 -10.88
N ILE A 59 6.50 -12.44 -10.44
CA ILE A 59 6.13 -12.62 -9.03
C ILE A 59 7.34 -13.02 -8.19
N ARG A 60 8.15 -14.01 -8.64
CA ARG A 60 9.32 -14.47 -7.87
C ARG A 60 10.38 -13.39 -7.65
N LEU A 61 10.51 -12.49 -8.62
CA LEU A 61 11.50 -11.41 -8.59
C LEU A 61 10.89 -10.09 -8.16
N LEU A 62 9.61 -10.07 -7.73
CA LEU A 62 8.86 -8.86 -7.36
C LEU A 62 9.10 -7.72 -8.35
N PHE A 63 8.98 -8.03 -9.65
CA PHE A 63 9.11 -7.11 -10.78
C PHE A 63 10.49 -6.45 -10.97
N ALA A 64 11.52 -6.86 -10.22
CA ALA A 64 12.85 -6.26 -10.24
C ALA A 64 13.56 -6.27 -11.61
N ARG A 65 13.09 -7.11 -12.55
CA ARG A 65 13.66 -7.20 -13.91
C ARG A 65 12.93 -6.38 -14.96
N GLU A 66 11.75 -5.84 -14.66
CA GLU A 66 10.93 -5.10 -15.63
C GLU A 66 11.03 -3.57 -15.44
N MET A 67 11.67 -3.12 -14.35
CA MET A 67 11.74 -1.70 -13.97
C MET A 67 13.17 -1.32 -13.58
N HIS A 68 13.48 -0.02 -13.64
CA HIS A 68 14.74 0.51 -13.12
C HIS A 68 14.81 0.38 -11.59
N VAL A 69 16.02 0.22 -11.05
CA VAL A 69 16.23 -0.07 -9.61
C VAL A 69 15.51 0.92 -8.68
N VAL A 70 15.47 2.21 -9.01
CA VAL A 70 14.79 3.23 -8.20
C VAL A 70 13.28 2.97 -8.14
N GLU A 71 12.67 2.62 -9.27
CA GLU A 71 11.24 2.29 -9.36
C GLU A 71 10.92 0.96 -8.68
N VAL A 72 11.82 -0.02 -8.76
CA VAL A 72 11.70 -1.29 -8.03
C VAL A 72 11.66 -1.05 -6.52
N LEU A 73 12.55 -0.20 -5.99
CA LEU A 73 12.59 0.10 -4.56
C LEU A 73 11.31 0.82 -4.10
N ARG A 74 10.83 1.81 -4.86
CA ARG A 74 9.54 2.47 -4.56
C ARG A 74 8.37 1.48 -4.57
N LEU A 75 8.34 0.59 -5.57
CA LEU A 75 7.32 -0.45 -5.64
C LEU A 75 7.39 -1.39 -4.44
N TRP A 76 8.59 -1.75 -4.00
CA TRP A 76 8.78 -2.61 -2.83
C TRP A 76 8.31 -1.94 -1.55
N ASP A 77 8.60 -0.66 -1.35
CA ASP A 77 8.07 0.11 -0.21
C ASP A 77 6.53 0.03 -0.17
N MET A 78 5.87 0.18 -1.32
CA MET A 78 4.41 0.07 -1.43
C MET A 78 3.91 -1.36 -1.19
N ILE A 79 4.58 -2.38 -1.76
CA ILE A 79 4.21 -3.79 -1.58
C ILE A 79 4.32 -4.21 -0.12
N PHE A 80 5.40 -3.82 0.57
CA PHE A 80 5.62 -4.22 1.95
C PHE A 80 4.75 -3.43 2.93
N ALA A 81 4.52 -2.14 2.68
CA ALA A 81 3.55 -1.37 3.46
C ALA A 81 2.13 -1.97 3.33
N ASP A 82 1.73 -2.34 2.11
CA ASP A 82 0.43 -2.99 1.86
C ASP A 82 0.33 -4.37 2.52
N SER A 83 1.37 -5.18 2.40
CA SER A 83 1.45 -6.50 3.03
C SER A 83 1.39 -6.40 4.56
N TYR A 84 2.08 -5.42 5.14
CA TYR A 84 2.02 -5.17 6.58
C TYR A 84 0.61 -4.79 7.03
N LEU A 85 -0.05 -3.84 6.33
CA LEU A 85 -1.44 -3.50 6.64
C LEU A 85 -2.37 -4.72 6.51
N HIS A 86 -2.24 -5.49 5.43
CA HIS A 86 -3.02 -6.71 5.23
C HIS A 86 -2.82 -7.69 6.37
N TRP A 87 -1.56 -7.95 6.75
CA TRP A 87 -1.23 -8.84 7.84
C TRP A 87 -1.79 -8.36 9.17
N THR A 88 -1.72 -7.06 9.49
CA THR A 88 -2.32 -6.52 10.73
C THR A 88 -3.84 -6.65 10.79
N ALA A 89 -4.52 -6.70 9.63
CA ALA A 89 -5.97 -6.79 9.56
C ALA A 89 -6.49 -8.24 9.51
N THR A 90 -5.71 -9.17 8.97
CA THR A 90 -6.14 -10.55 8.67
C THR A 90 -5.34 -11.62 9.39
N GLU A 91 -4.20 -11.26 9.98
CA GLU A 91 -3.16 -12.16 10.50
C GLU A 91 -2.54 -13.09 9.46
N GLU A 92 -2.84 -12.90 8.17
CA GLU A 92 -2.33 -13.70 7.07
C GLU A 92 -1.16 -13.02 6.36
N MET A 93 -0.02 -13.74 6.27
CA MET A 93 1.14 -13.29 5.48
C MET A 93 0.86 -13.49 3.99
N SER A 94 0.41 -12.41 3.34
CA SER A 94 0.12 -12.39 1.90
C SER A 94 0.65 -11.10 1.25
N LEU A 95 0.75 -11.11 -0.07
CA LEU A 95 1.23 -9.97 -0.87
C LEU A 95 0.15 -9.57 -1.88
N PRO A 96 -1.03 -9.08 -1.45
CA PRO A 96 -2.18 -8.95 -2.35
C PRO A 96 -1.89 -7.97 -3.48
N LEU A 97 -1.22 -6.84 -3.21
CA LEU A 97 -0.83 -5.86 -4.24
C LEU A 97 -0.03 -6.47 -5.40
N VAL A 98 0.81 -7.47 -5.16
CA VAL A 98 1.60 -8.13 -6.22
C VAL A 98 0.71 -8.76 -7.29
N ASN A 99 -0.45 -9.30 -6.91
CA ASN A 99 -1.39 -9.90 -7.86
C ASN A 99 -1.97 -8.83 -8.80
N TYR A 100 -2.44 -7.72 -8.21
CA TYR A 100 -3.02 -6.62 -8.96
C TYR A 100 -1.99 -5.84 -9.77
N MET A 101 -0.74 -5.77 -9.31
CA MET A 101 0.37 -5.22 -10.08
C MET A 101 0.63 -6.00 -11.36
N ALA A 102 0.61 -7.33 -11.28
CA ALA A 102 0.76 -8.18 -12.47
C ALA A 102 -0.36 -7.93 -13.49
N VAL A 103 -1.62 -7.84 -13.06
CA VAL A 103 -2.75 -7.48 -13.95
C VAL A 103 -2.56 -6.07 -14.52
N SER A 104 -2.20 -5.10 -13.70
CA SER A 104 -1.95 -3.72 -14.12
C SER A 104 -0.88 -3.63 -15.21
N MET A 105 0.18 -4.42 -15.12
CA MET A 105 1.23 -4.53 -16.14
C MET A 105 0.72 -5.19 -17.43
N ILE A 106 -0.07 -6.25 -17.34
CA ILE A 106 -0.69 -6.87 -18.53
C ILE A 106 -1.56 -5.84 -19.28
N LEU A 107 -2.38 -5.08 -18.55
CA LEU A 107 -3.24 -4.04 -19.13
C LEU A 107 -2.45 -2.89 -19.77
N GLN A 108 -1.28 -2.56 -19.24
CA GLN A 108 -0.43 -1.50 -19.81
C GLN A 108 -0.02 -1.81 -21.25
N VAL A 109 0.20 -3.08 -21.57
CA VAL A 109 0.60 -3.53 -22.92
C VAL A 109 -0.58 -4.06 -23.74
N ARG A 110 -1.82 -3.89 -23.25
CA ARG A 110 -3.08 -4.38 -23.86
C ARG A 110 -3.12 -4.15 -25.36
N GLY A 111 -2.83 -2.94 -25.83
CA GLY A 111 -2.92 -2.60 -27.26
C GLY A 111 -2.09 -3.54 -28.14
N THR A 112 -0.87 -3.85 -27.70
CA THR A 112 0.02 -4.79 -28.40
C THR A 112 -0.47 -6.23 -28.33
N LEU A 113 -1.02 -6.62 -27.18
CA LEU A 113 -1.52 -7.98 -26.97
C LEU A 113 -2.76 -8.26 -27.84
N MET A 114 -3.71 -7.32 -27.89
CA MET A 114 -4.92 -7.45 -28.70
C MET A 114 -4.63 -7.56 -30.20
N SER A 115 -3.56 -6.92 -30.67
CA SER A 115 -3.13 -7.01 -32.08
C SER A 115 -2.27 -8.24 -32.40
N GLY A 116 -1.74 -8.91 -31.38
CA GLY A 116 -0.70 -9.93 -31.51
C GLY A 116 -1.25 -11.36 -31.51
N ASP A 117 -0.51 -12.28 -32.14
CA ASP A 117 -0.72 -13.72 -32.02
C ASP A 117 0.01 -14.29 -30.78
N ASN A 118 0.02 -15.62 -30.61
CA ASN A 118 0.70 -16.30 -29.50
C ASN A 118 2.16 -15.82 -29.32
N THR A 119 2.93 -15.81 -30.40
CA THR A 119 4.36 -15.52 -30.33
C THR A 119 4.60 -14.05 -30.04
N ALA A 120 3.86 -13.15 -30.69
CA ALA A 120 3.97 -11.71 -30.43
C ALA A 120 3.56 -11.35 -28.99
N CYS A 121 2.46 -11.92 -28.49
CA CYS A 121 2.00 -11.72 -27.12
C CYS A 121 3.04 -12.20 -26.11
N LEU A 122 3.54 -13.43 -26.28
CA LEU A 122 4.52 -14.00 -25.36
C LEU A 122 5.84 -13.22 -25.40
N GLN A 123 6.33 -12.83 -26.58
CA GLN A 123 7.53 -12.01 -26.70
C GLN A 123 7.36 -10.66 -25.98
N ARG A 124 6.20 -10.01 -26.14
CA ARG A 124 5.89 -8.75 -25.47
C ARG A 124 5.87 -8.89 -23.94
N LEU A 125 5.29 -9.96 -23.41
CA LEU A 125 5.21 -10.22 -21.98
C LEU A 125 6.56 -10.64 -21.39
N MET A 126 7.34 -11.44 -22.13
CA MET A 126 8.67 -11.88 -21.70
C MET A 126 9.71 -10.76 -21.75
N ARG A 127 9.57 -9.82 -22.69
CA ARG A 127 10.39 -8.63 -22.87
C ARG A 127 9.53 -7.38 -22.66
N TYR A 128 9.12 -7.19 -21.42
CA TYR A 128 8.26 -6.09 -21.05
C TYR A 128 8.97 -4.74 -21.33
N PRO A 129 8.27 -3.72 -21.86
CA PRO A 129 8.87 -2.41 -22.06
C PRO A 129 9.33 -1.82 -20.71
N PRO A 130 10.49 -1.15 -20.64
CA PRO A 130 10.95 -0.52 -19.40
C PRO A 130 9.88 0.41 -18.81
N VAL A 131 9.70 0.34 -17.50
CA VAL A 131 8.81 1.23 -16.75
C VAL A 131 9.63 2.35 -16.12
N ASP A 132 9.36 3.59 -16.56
CA ASP A 132 10.03 4.79 -16.04
C ASP A 132 9.41 5.29 -14.72
N HIS A 133 8.09 5.12 -14.58
CA HIS A 133 7.31 5.55 -13.42
C HIS A 133 6.36 4.45 -12.98
N VAL A 134 6.49 3.99 -11.73
CA VAL A 134 5.69 2.89 -11.19
C VAL A 134 4.33 3.35 -10.67
N GLU A 135 4.18 4.63 -10.33
CA GLU A 135 3.01 5.20 -9.69
C GLU A 135 1.70 4.99 -10.50
N PRO A 136 1.66 5.15 -11.83
CA PRO A 136 0.46 4.87 -12.62
C PRO A 136 0.04 3.40 -12.58
N LEU A 137 1.01 2.48 -12.56
CA LEU A 137 0.76 1.04 -12.48
C LEU A 137 0.22 0.66 -11.11
N VAL A 138 0.81 1.19 -10.03
CA VAL A 138 0.34 0.97 -8.66
C VAL A 138 -1.04 1.57 -8.46
N GLY A 139 -1.27 2.81 -8.92
CA GLY A 139 -2.58 3.45 -8.86
C GLY A 139 -3.65 2.63 -9.59
N ARG A 140 -3.34 2.03 -10.74
CA ARG A 140 -4.24 1.10 -11.43
C ARG A 140 -4.44 -0.19 -10.63
N ALA A 141 -3.38 -0.79 -10.08
CA ALA A 141 -3.47 -2.01 -9.27
C ALA A 141 -4.36 -1.83 -8.03
N LEU A 142 -4.22 -0.71 -7.33
CA LEU A 142 -5.06 -0.38 -6.18
C LEU A 142 -6.53 -0.22 -6.58
N ARG A 143 -6.82 0.46 -7.71
CA ARG A 143 -8.19 0.56 -8.25
C ARG A 143 -8.78 -0.79 -8.63
N LEU A 144 -7.98 -1.69 -9.19
CA LEU A 144 -8.44 -3.05 -9.52
C LEU A 144 -8.78 -3.86 -8.26
N ARG A 145 -8.02 -3.66 -7.18
CA ARG A 145 -8.27 -4.34 -5.90
C ARG A 145 -9.50 -3.81 -5.19
N ASP A 146 -9.60 -2.49 -5.06
CA ASP A 146 -10.61 -1.84 -4.24
C ASP A 146 -11.91 -1.57 -5.04
N GLY A 147 -11.88 -1.80 -6.36
CA GLY A 147 -12.91 -1.42 -7.31
C GLY A 147 -12.96 0.10 -7.56
N GLU A 148 -13.97 0.56 -8.31
CA GLU A 148 -14.19 2.00 -8.58
C GLU A 148 -14.36 2.86 -7.31
N LYS A 149 -14.55 2.24 -6.14
CA LYS A 149 -14.75 2.93 -4.85
C LYS A 149 -13.46 3.57 -4.29
N ALA A 150 -12.28 3.17 -4.73
CA ALA A 150 -11.00 3.66 -4.20
C ALA A 150 -10.62 5.10 -4.58
N LEU A 151 -11.26 5.69 -5.59
CA LEU A 151 -10.99 7.08 -6.01
C LEU A 151 -11.83 8.13 -5.31
N ARG A 152 -12.63 7.77 -4.29
CA ARG A 152 -13.08 8.83 -3.37
C ARG A 152 -11.82 9.30 -2.67
N PRO A 153 -11.33 10.52 -2.94
CA PRO A 153 -10.26 11.02 -2.11
C PRO A 153 -10.82 10.96 -0.69
N ARG A 154 -10.13 10.27 0.23
CA ARG A 154 -10.32 10.51 1.67
C ARG A 154 -9.81 11.93 1.94
N ILE A 155 -10.42 12.93 1.30
CA ILE A 155 -10.58 14.22 1.93
C ILE A 155 -11.35 13.87 3.19
N VAL A 156 -10.79 14.22 4.34
CA VAL A 156 -11.51 14.23 5.60
C VAL A 156 -12.73 15.11 5.38
N SER A 157 -13.83 14.50 4.95
CA SER A 157 -15.12 15.16 4.91
C SER A 157 -15.60 15.11 6.35
N GLU A 158 -15.43 16.21 7.06
CA GLU A 158 -16.24 16.54 8.23
C GLU A 158 -17.72 16.54 7.80
N ALA A 159 -18.30 15.36 7.75
CA ALA A 159 -19.72 15.15 7.47
C ALA A 159 -20.11 13.76 7.97
N ASP A 160 -19.95 13.54 9.27
CA ASP A 160 -20.89 12.69 10.00
C ASP A 160 -21.50 13.55 11.11
N GLY A 161 -22.71 14.05 10.82
CA GLY A 161 -23.50 14.84 11.73
C GLY A 161 -24.04 13.95 12.82
N GLY A 162 -23.40 13.96 13.99
CA GLY A 162 -23.82 13.11 15.10
C GLY A 162 -23.16 13.43 16.45
N ALA A 163 -22.85 14.69 16.78
CA ALA A 163 -22.42 15.06 18.13
C ALA A 163 -22.51 16.58 18.40
N ASP A 164 -23.69 17.20 18.27
CA ASP A 164 -23.86 18.65 18.53
C ASP A 164 -24.75 18.96 19.75
N SER A 165 -24.92 18.04 20.71
CA SER A 165 -25.58 18.36 21.99
C SER A 165 -24.59 18.72 23.10
N SER A 166 -23.48 17.98 23.24
CA SER A 166 -22.55 18.20 24.38
C SER A 166 -21.63 19.41 24.22
N VAL A 167 -21.30 19.83 22.99
CA VAL A 167 -20.36 20.94 22.76
C VAL A 167 -21.05 22.30 22.99
N ARG A 168 -22.32 22.42 22.60
CA ARG A 168 -23.13 23.64 22.84
C ARG A 168 -23.32 23.91 24.33
N GLU A 169 -23.55 22.87 25.12
CA GLU A 169 -23.72 23.00 26.58
C GLU A 169 -22.43 23.44 27.29
N VAL A 170 -21.26 23.03 26.78
CA VAL A 170 -19.95 23.43 27.32
C VAL A 170 -19.59 24.88 26.94
N ILE A 171 -19.95 25.30 25.72
CA ILE A 171 -19.72 26.69 25.27
C ILE A 171 -20.64 27.66 26.03
N GLU A 172 -21.89 27.28 26.28
CA GLU A 172 -22.85 28.11 27.03
C GLU A 172 -22.46 28.21 28.51
N LYS A 173 -21.95 27.13 29.11
CA LYS A 173 -21.37 27.14 30.45
C LYS A 173 -20.09 27.99 30.55
N LYS A 174 -19.22 27.98 29.54
CA LYS A 174 -18.02 28.87 29.51
C LYS A 174 -18.39 30.35 29.38
N LYS A 175 -19.39 30.68 28.56
CA LYS A 175 -19.83 32.06 28.34
C LYS A 175 -20.52 32.67 29.57
N ALA A 176 -21.17 31.83 30.41
CA ALA A 176 -21.75 32.25 31.68
C ALA A 176 -20.70 32.49 32.79
N VAL A 177 -19.57 31.79 32.73
CA VAL A 177 -18.47 31.97 33.71
C VAL A 177 -17.66 33.24 33.42
N GLU A 178 -17.37 33.54 32.15
CA GLU A 178 -16.61 34.75 31.76
C GLU A 178 -17.41 36.05 31.96
N ALA A 179 -18.74 36.00 31.99
CA ALA A 179 -19.58 37.17 32.25
C ALA A 179 -19.64 37.60 33.73
N SER A 180 -19.15 36.77 34.66
CA SER A 180 -19.20 37.04 36.10
C SER A 180 -17.93 37.69 36.66
N GLU A 181 -16.83 37.81 35.89
CA GLU A 181 -15.51 38.15 36.42
C GLU A 181 -15.03 39.58 36.12
N ASN A 182 -15.91 40.47 35.61
CA ASN A 182 -15.51 41.83 35.25
C ASN A 182 -16.42 42.91 35.88
N GLU A 183 -16.17 43.23 37.16
CA GLU A 183 -16.56 44.50 37.79
C GLU A 183 -15.31 45.39 37.96
N PRO A 184 -15.35 46.69 37.64
CA PRO A 184 -14.16 47.53 37.58
C PRO A 184 -13.91 48.26 38.91
N ILE A 185 -12.67 48.26 39.41
CA ILE A 185 -12.24 49.21 40.44
C ILE A 185 -10.93 49.91 40.02
N GLN A 186 -10.92 51.20 40.32
CA GLN A 186 -10.21 52.30 39.69
C GLN A 186 -8.75 52.49 40.16
N SER A 187 -7.96 53.13 39.28
CA SER A 187 -6.95 54.19 39.54
C SER A 187 -6.15 54.16 40.86
N SER A 188 -4.83 53.99 40.76
CA SER A 188 -3.87 55.02 41.22
C SER A 188 -2.46 54.76 40.67
N ALA A 189 -1.78 55.85 40.33
CA ALA A 189 -0.43 55.90 39.80
C ALA A 189 0.59 56.18 40.93
N THR A 190 1.80 55.62 40.82
CA THR A 190 3.13 56.14 41.25
C THR A 190 4.17 55.09 40.83
N ASP A 191 5.08 55.36 39.89
CA ASP A 191 6.38 56.05 40.03
C ASP A 191 7.55 55.13 40.46
N ALA A 192 8.73 55.43 39.91
CA ALA A 192 10.09 55.02 40.27
C ALA A 192 10.72 53.73 39.65
N THR A 193 11.50 53.96 38.58
CA THR A 193 12.98 53.89 38.55
C THR A 193 13.73 52.56 38.83
N ARG A 194 14.54 52.19 37.81
CA ARG A 194 15.93 51.65 37.82
C ARG A 194 16.26 50.16 37.69
N ASP A 195 17.30 49.99 36.86
CA ASP A 195 18.46 49.10 36.94
C ASP A 195 18.38 47.64 36.42
N ARG A 196 19.02 47.45 35.25
CA ARG A 196 19.80 46.24 34.91
C ARG A 196 21.02 46.13 35.84
N PRO A 197 21.50 44.91 36.07
CA PRO A 197 22.81 44.56 35.47
C PRO A 197 22.92 43.11 34.96
N ALA A 198 24.00 42.92 34.19
CA ALA A 198 24.48 41.69 33.59
C ALA A 198 25.26 40.79 34.57
N GLY A 199 25.35 39.49 34.27
CA GLY A 199 26.32 38.56 34.88
C GLY A 199 25.96 37.08 34.70
N GLU A 200 26.78 36.37 33.91
CA GLU A 200 26.91 34.90 33.67
C GLU A 200 27.09 34.02 34.96
N PRO A 201 27.31 32.67 34.96
CA PRO A 201 27.60 31.72 33.86
C PRO A 201 26.96 30.29 33.91
N LEU A 202 27.13 29.57 32.80
CA LEU A 202 27.31 28.10 32.61
C LEU A 202 26.70 27.12 33.63
N GLN A 203 25.71 26.33 33.17
CA GLN A 203 25.35 25.08 33.83
C GLN A 203 25.23 23.89 32.86
N ARG A 204 25.85 22.81 33.31
CA ARG A 204 26.18 21.52 32.67
C ARG A 204 25.05 20.89 31.85
N GLN A 205 25.40 20.38 30.66
CA GLN A 205 24.63 19.35 29.97
C GLN A 205 24.55 18.07 30.82
N PRO A 206 23.38 17.43 30.97
CA PRO A 206 23.32 16.04 31.39
C PRO A 206 23.48 15.10 30.19
N GLN A 207 24.23 14.03 30.41
CA GLN A 207 24.42 12.89 29.51
C GLN A 207 23.08 12.22 29.14
N MET A 208 22.99 11.77 27.89
CA MET A 208 21.94 10.87 27.40
C MET A 208 22.24 9.43 27.84
N ASP A 209 21.38 8.87 28.68
CA ASP A 209 21.25 7.42 28.87
C ASP A 209 20.48 6.82 27.68
N PRO A 210 20.99 5.78 27.00
CA PRO A 210 20.23 5.05 26.01
C PRO A 210 19.34 4.02 26.72
N LEU A 211 18.13 3.79 26.20
CA LEU A 211 17.11 2.83 26.66
C LEU A 211 15.98 3.41 27.53
N ARG A 212 15.13 4.24 26.94
CA ARG A 212 13.67 4.14 27.15
C ARG A 212 12.91 4.78 25.99
N GLY A 213 12.35 3.94 25.14
CA GLY A 213 11.45 4.37 24.08
C GLY A 213 10.06 4.65 24.62
N ASP A 214 9.45 5.70 24.10
CA ASP A 214 7.99 5.79 23.93
C ASP A 214 7.74 6.68 22.71
N HIS A 215 7.66 6.06 21.53
CA HIS A 215 7.27 6.74 20.29
C HIS A 215 5.91 6.22 19.84
N SER A 216 4.86 6.67 20.52
CA SER A 216 3.46 6.42 20.17
C SER A 216 2.92 7.45 19.16
N SER A 217 3.77 8.08 18.34
CA SER A 217 3.31 9.01 17.31
C SER A 217 4.25 9.09 16.11
N LEU A 218 3.69 8.81 14.92
CA LEU A 218 4.35 8.91 13.61
C LEU A 218 4.59 10.36 13.14
N SER A 219 4.15 11.35 13.92
CA SER A 219 4.34 12.77 13.64
C SER A 219 5.79 13.25 13.78
N SER A 220 6.68 12.45 14.38
CA SER A 220 8.09 12.81 14.56
C SER A 220 9.03 12.32 13.45
N LEU A 221 8.54 11.53 12.47
CA LEU A 221 9.38 10.95 11.41
C LEU A 221 9.39 11.75 10.11
N PHE A 222 8.37 12.58 9.87
CA PHE A 222 8.28 13.43 8.70
C PHE A 222 7.99 14.86 9.15
N GLY A 223 9.07 15.64 9.30
CA GLY A 223 8.98 17.07 9.57
C GLY A 223 8.12 17.78 8.54
N THR A 224 7.37 18.77 9.02
CA THR A 224 6.48 19.64 8.26
C THR A 224 7.24 20.35 7.12
N VAL A 225 6.72 20.25 5.90
CA VAL A 225 7.03 21.14 4.78
C VAL A 225 6.12 22.36 4.86
#